data_AF-Q07467-F1
#
_entry.id   AF-Q07467-F1
#
_cell.length_a   1.000
_cell.length_b   1.000
_cell.length_c   1.000
_cell.angle_alpha   90.00
_cell.angle_beta   90.00
_cell.angle_gamma   90.00
#
_symmetry.space_group_name_H-M   'P 1'
#
loop_
_entity.id
_entity.type
_entity.pdbx_description
1 polymer ?
#
loop_
_entity_poly.entity_id
_entity_poly.type
_entity_poly.pdbx_seq_one_letter_code
_entity_poly.pdbx_strand_id
1 'polypeptide(L)'
;MREEMHPVDQYEAFDALAKQGKEIADIAARFGTTETIVRKRLALARVSPILLQQFRDEDMTFAQLSAFTVSDDHERQVTIWNSLASWNRDPHSIRRALTEEMIPATDKRVQFIGGLEAYEEAGGQVQRELFDERNAGYAMDVALVERLVAEKLETAAATVRAEGWKWVESSATALRVIMR
;
A
#
# COMPACT_ATOMS: atom_id res chain seq x y z
N MET A 1 -3.77 -36.11 17.56
CA MET A 1 -3.48 -34.71 17.96
C MET A 1 -4.39 -33.83 17.12
N ARG A 2 -5.13 -32.86 17.67
CA ARG A 2 -5.81 -31.86 16.82
C ARG A 2 -4.70 -31.03 16.20
N GLU A 3 -4.50 -31.11 14.89
CA GLU A 3 -3.68 -30.14 14.19
C GLU A 3 -4.31 -28.76 14.38
N GLU A 4 -3.47 -27.78 14.72
CA GLU A 4 -3.90 -26.40 14.75
C GLU A 4 -4.34 -26.00 13.33
N MET A 5 -5.52 -25.39 13.22
CA MET A 5 -6.07 -24.96 11.93
C MET A 5 -5.05 -24.08 11.19
N HIS A 6 -4.78 -24.41 9.92
CA HIS A 6 -3.82 -23.69 9.10
C HIS A 6 -4.18 -22.20 9.03
N PRO A 7 -3.21 -21.26 9.01
CA PRO A 7 -3.51 -19.82 8.97
C PRO A 7 -4.45 -19.40 7.82
N VAL A 8 -4.39 -20.04 6.67
CA VAL A 8 -5.31 -19.72 5.55
C VAL A 8 -6.73 -20.24 5.82
N ASP A 9 -6.87 -21.41 6.44
CA ASP A 9 -8.19 -21.94 6.84
C ASP A 9 -8.82 -21.07 7.93
N GLN A 10 -8.00 -20.57 8.87
CA GLN A 10 -8.45 -19.59 9.86
C GLN A 10 -8.95 -18.32 9.18
N TYR A 11 -8.21 -17.80 8.18
CA TYR A 11 -8.65 -16.66 7.39
C TYR A 11 -10.00 -16.93 6.71
N GLU A 12 -10.14 -18.03 5.98
CA GLU A 12 -11.39 -18.35 5.27
C GLU A 12 -12.57 -18.47 6.23
N ALA A 13 -12.37 -19.12 7.38
CA ALA A 13 -13.39 -19.26 8.40
C ALA A 13 -13.77 -17.91 9.04
N PHE A 14 -12.79 -17.04 9.31
CA PHE A 14 -13.02 -15.73 9.92
C PHE A 14 -13.69 -14.77 8.93
N ASP A 15 -13.24 -14.78 7.67
CA ASP A 15 -13.79 -13.97 6.59
C ASP A 15 -15.26 -14.34 6.31
N ALA A 16 -15.59 -15.63 6.32
CA ALA A 16 -16.97 -16.09 6.20
C ALA A 16 -17.88 -15.55 7.31
N LEU A 17 -17.40 -15.43 8.55
CA LEU A 17 -18.16 -14.85 9.66
C LEU A 17 -18.21 -13.32 9.59
N ALA A 18 -17.11 -12.67 9.20
CA ALA A 18 -17.06 -11.23 9.02
C ALA A 18 -18.06 -10.78 7.94
N LYS A 19 -18.16 -11.51 6.82
CA LYS A 19 -19.16 -11.30 5.77
C LYS A 19 -20.61 -11.52 6.23
N GLN A 20 -20.82 -12.25 7.32
CA GLN A 20 -22.12 -12.39 8.00
C GLN A 20 -22.38 -11.28 9.02
N GLY A 21 -21.50 -10.28 9.12
CA GLY A 21 -21.61 -9.15 10.05
C GLY A 21 -21.21 -9.48 11.48
N LYS A 22 -20.40 -10.52 11.72
CA LYS A 22 -19.86 -10.80 13.06
C LYS A 22 -18.71 -9.87 13.40
N GLU A 23 -18.72 -9.37 14.63
CA GLU A 23 -17.66 -8.52 15.17
C GLU A 23 -16.37 -9.33 15.41
N ILE A 24 -15.21 -8.66 15.34
CA ILE A 24 -13.90 -9.27 15.56
C ILE A 24 -13.81 -9.96 16.93
N ALA A 25 -14.37 -9.36 17.97
CA ALA A 25 -14.40 -9.92 19.32
C ALA A 25 -15.20 -11.23 19.40
N ASP A 26 -16.34 -11.30 18.70
CA ASP A 26 -17.17 -12.52 18.64
C ASP A 26 -16.46 -13.65 17.89
N ILE A 27 -15.77 -13.31 16.80
CA ILE A 27 -14.96 -14.27 16.04
C ILE A 27 -13.82 -14.78 16.93
N ALA A 28 -13.10 -13.89 17.62
CA ALA A 28 -12.01 -14.25 18.52
C ALA A 28 -12.49 -15.21 19.63
N ALA A 29 -13.60 -14.87 20.29
CA ALA A 29 -14.21 -15.70 21.33
C ALA A 29 -14.63 -17.07 20.80
N ARG A 30 -15.26 -17.12 19.60
CA ARG A 30 -15.71 -18.37 18.98
C ARG A 30 -14.58 -19.35 18.66
N PHE A 31 -13.42 -18.84 18.24
CA PHE A 31 -12.27 -19.65 17.87
C PHE A 31 -11.23 -19.80 19.00
N GLY A 32 -11.50 -19.25 20.19
CA GLY A 32 -10.57 -19.31 21.32
C GLY A 32 -9.23 -18.62 21.03
N THR A 33 -9.26 -17.51 20.29
CA THR A 33 -8.07 -16.77 19.86
C THR A 33 -8.16 -15.29 20.27
N THR A 34 -7.18 -14.48 19.87
CA THR A 34 -7.16 -13.04 20.17
C THR A 34 -7.71 -12.23 19.00
N GLU A 35 -8.28 -11.05 19.28
CA GLU A 35 -8.69 -10.08 18.25
C GLU A 35 -7.55 -9.75 17.28
N THR A 36 -6.32 -9.65 17.80
CA THR A 36 -5.10 -9.43 17.01
C THR A 36 -4.89 -10.53 15.97
N ILE A 37 -5.10 -11.79 16.35
CA ILE A 37 -4.98 -12.92 15.40
C ILE A 37 -6.08 -12.82 14.34
N VAL A 38 -7.33 -12.56 14.69
CA VAL A 38 -8.39 -12.46 13.67
C VAL A 38 -8.15 -11.28 12.74
N ARG A 39 -7.72 -10.11 13.22
CA ARG A 39 -7.31 -8.97 12.35
C ARG A 39 -6.21 -9.37 11.37
N LYS A 40 -5.16 -10.05 11.85
CA LYS A 40 -4.05 -10.53 11.00
C LYS A 40 -4.52 -11.53 9.94
N ARG A 41 -5.47 -12.39 10.27
CA ARG A 41 -6.04 -13.37 9.34
C ARG A 41 -6.93 -12.71 8.30
N LEU A 42 -7.82 -11.80 8.72
CA LEU A 42 -8.67 -11.04 7.80
C LEU A 42 -7.85 -10.17 6.84
N ALA A 43 -6.66 -9.70 7.24
CA ALA A 43 -5.75 -8.99 6.34
C ALA A 43 -5.27 -9.83 5.14
N LEU A 44 -5.32 -11.18 5.23
CA LEU A 44 -5.00 -12.07 4.11
C LEU A 44 -6.00 -11.96 2.94
N ALA A 45 -7.16 -11.32 3.14
CA ALA A 45 -8.09 -11.02 2.05
C ALA A 45 -7.49 -10.15 0.93
N ARG A 46 -6.40 -9.43 1.25
CA ARG A 46 -5.65 -8.62 0.28
C ARG A 46 -4.62 -9.41 -0.51
N VAL A 47 -4.37 -10.67 -0.16
CA VAL A 47 -3.29 -11.46 -0.75
C VAL A 47 -3.82 -12.33 -1.88
N SER A 48 -3.05 -12.38 -2.97
CA SER A 48 -3.34 -13.17 -4.16
C SER A 48 -3.60 -14.63 -3.82
N PRO A 49 -4.65 -15.25 -4.39
CA PRO A 49 -4.92 -16.67 -4.23
C PRO A 49 -3.73 -17.58 -4.58
N ILE A 50 -2.90 -17.16 -5.54
CA ILE A 50 -1.69 -17.91 -5.94
C ILE A 50 -0.67 -17.95 -4.79
N LEU A 51 -0.49 -16.84 -4.08
CA LEU A 51 0.45 -16.77 -2.96
C LEU A 51 -0.11 -17.45 -1.70
N LEU A 52 -1.44 -17.40 -1.50
CA LEU A 52 -2.11 -18.21 -0.47
C LEU A 52 -1.87 -19.70 -0.72
N GLN A 53 -1.93 -20.16 -1.97
CA GLN A 53 -1.65 -21.54 -2.33
C GLN A 53 -0.18 -21.92 -2.09
N GLN A 54 0.79 -21.08 -2.49
CA GLN A 54 2.20 -21.35 -2.17
C GLN A 54 2.48 -21.46 -0.67
N PHE A 55 1.77 -20.69 0.16
CA PHE A 55 1.88 -20.82 1.60
C PHE A 55 1.26 -22.15 2.09
N ARG A 56 0.15 -22.62 1.49
CA ARG A 56 -0.40 -23.95 1.76
C ARG A 56 0.54 -25.08 1.34
N ASP A 57 1.30 -24.88 0.26
CA ASP A 57 2.27 -25.84 -0.27
C ASP A 57 3.62 -25.80 0.49
N GLU A 58 3.72 -25.01 1.56
CA GLU A 58 4.93 -24.81 2.38
C GLU A 58 6.13 -24.18 1.64
N ASP A 59 5.93 -23.65 0.43
CA ASP A 59 6.93 -22.94 -0.37
C ASP A 59 7.19 -21.50 0.13
N MET A 60 6.36 -21.03 1.05
CA MET A 60 6.40 -19.68 1.61
C MET A 60 6.19 -19.75 3.14
N THR A 61 6.84 -18.84 3.86
CA THR A 61 6.61 -18.65 5.30
C THR A 61 5.45 -17.68 5.55
N PHE A 62 4.80 -17.78 6.72
CA PHE A 62 3.74 -16.82 7.08
C PHE A 62 4.25 -15.37 7.14
N ALA A 63 5.50 -15.17 7.53
CA ALA A 63 6.12 -13.84 7.56
C ALA A 63 6.21 -13.22 6.15
N GLN A 64 6.59 -14.01 5.15
CA GLN A 64 6.61 -13.61 3.74
C GLN A 64 5.20 -13.32 3.23
N LEU A 65 4.25 -14.22 3.49
CA LEU A 65 2.86 -14.05 3.09
C LEU A 65 2.27 -12.75 3.67
N SER A 66 2.51 -12.50 4.96
CA SER A 66 2.02 -11.30 5.65
C SER A 66 2.61 -10.00 5.11
N ALA A 67 3.76 -10.04 4.42
CA ALA A 67 4.34 -8.86 3.79
C ALA A 67 3.52 -8.39 2.58
N PHE A 68 2.78 -9.29 1.93
CA PHE A 68 1.94 -8.95 0.78
C PHE A 68 0.63 -8.26 1.16
N THR A 69 0.18 -8.31 2.42
CA THR A 69 -1.09 -7.68 2.86
C THR A 69 -1.06 -6.14 2.77
N VAL A 70 0.10 -5.56 2.48
CA VAL A 70 0.24 -4.10 2.32
C VAL A 70 -0.52 -3.62 1.08
N SER A 71 -0.55 -4.40 0.00
CA SER A 71 -1.22 -4.10 -1.27
C SER A 71 -2.29 -5.14 -1.55
N ASP A 72 -3.31 -4.82 -2.34
CA ASP A 72 -4.34 -5.73 -2.86
C ASP A 72 -4.24 -5.96 -4.38
N ASP A 73 -3.16 -5.49 -5.02
CA ASP A 73 -2.86 -5.76 -6.42
C ASP A 73 -2.27 -7.18 -6.59
N HIS A 74 -3.16 -8.15 -6.79
CA HIS A 74 -2.79 -9.56 -6.87
C HIS A 74 -1.82 -9.88 -8.02
N GLU A 75 -1.89 -9.18 -9.16
CA GLU A 75 -0.99 -9.41 -10.29
C GLU A 75 0.42 -8.93 -9.96
N ARG A 76 0.52 -7.74 -9.37
CA ARG A 76 1.80 -7.18 -8.93
C ARG A 76 2.44 -8.00 -7.81
N GLN A 77 1.66 -8.48 -6.85
CA GLN A 77 2.16 -9.36 -5.79
C GLN A 77 2.84 -10.61 -6.37
N VAL A 78 2.18 -11.29 -7.32
CA VAL A 78 2.73 -12.48 -7.99
C VAL A 78 3.97 -12.13 -8.80
N THR A 79 3.95 -10.99 -9.50
CA THR A 79 5.11 -10.50 -10.26
C THR A 79 6.33 -10.27 -9.35
N ILE A 80 6.14 -9.62 -8.20
CA ILE A 80 7.19 -9.37 -7.22
C ILE A 80 7.72 -10.66 -6.62
N TRP A 81 6.83 -11.58 -6.24
CA TRP A 81 7.26 -12.87 -5.71
C TRP A 81 8.17 -13.61 -6.70
N ASN A 82 7.79 -13.63 -7.97
CA ASN A 82 8.54 -14.33 -9.03
C ASN A 82 9.84 -13.61 -9.42
N SER A 83 9.90 -12.27 -9.31
CA SER A 83 11.10 -11.50 -9.68
C SER A 83 12.16 -11.48 -8.57
N LEU A 84 11.77 -11.56 -7.30
CA LEU A 84 12.70 -11.63 -6.19
C LEU A 84 13.41 -12.99 -6.17
N ALA A 85 14.75 -12.95 -6.08
CA ALA A 85 15.56 -14.13 -5.81
C ALA A 85 15.18 -14.73 -4.45
N SER A 86 15.19 -16.06 -4.32
CA SER A 86 14.71 -16.76 -3.12
C SER A 86 15.37 -16.29 -1.82
N TRP A 87 16.68 -15.97 -1.85
CA TRP A 87 17.43 -15.44 -0.71
C TRP A 87 17.08 -13.99 -0.34
N ASN A 88 16.41 -13.26 -1.22
CA ASN A 88 15.97 -11.87 -1.03
C ASN A 88 14.44 -11.75 -0.84
N ARG A 89 13.75 -12.86 -0.57
CA ARG A 89 12.32 -12.87 -0.26
C ARG A 89 12.09 -12.71 1.23
N ASP A 90 12.80 -11.83 1.92
CA ASP A 90 12.45 -11.51 3.30
C ASP A 90 11.29 -10.48 3.33
N PRO A 91 10.55 -10.38 4.45
CA PRO A 91 9.41 -9.47 4.54
C PRO A 91 9.72 -8.00 4.27
N HIS A 92 10.93 -7.52 4.56
CA HIS A 92 11.32 -6.14 4.29
C HIS A 92 11.50 -5.91 2.79
N SER A 93 12.21 -6.82 2.11
CA SER A 93 12.42 -6.78 0.66
C SER A 93 11.11 -6.88 -0.14
N ILE A 94 10.18 -7.73 0.30
CA ILE A 94 8.84 -7.83 -0.33
C ILE A 94 8.07 -6.51 -0.19
N ARG A 95 7.99 -5.93 1.01
CA ARG A 95 7.33 -4.62 1.23
C ARG A 95 7.98 -3.52 0.42
N ARG A 96 9.32 -3.49 0.36
CA ARG A 96 10.07 -2.52 -0.44
C ARG A 96 9.69 -2.63 -1.91
N ALA A 97 9.71 -3.83 -2.49
CA ALA A 97 9.33 -4.04 -3.90
C ALA A 97 7.86 -3.68 -4.19
N LEU A 98 6.95 -3.92 -3.24
CA LEU A 98 5.54 -3.55 -3.36
C LEU A 98 5.32 -2.04 -3.33
N THR A 99 6.18 -1.30 -2.64
CA THR A 99 6.04 0.15 -2.42
C THR A 99 6.96 0.99 -3.31
N GLU A 100 7.93 0.39 -4.03
CA GLU A 100 8.95 1.12 -4.81
C GLU A 100 8.39 1.96 -5.96
N GLU A 101 7.22 1.61 -6.50
CA GLU A 101 6.54 2.43 -7.52
C GLU A 101 5.42 3.30 -6.94
N MET A 102 5.20 3.22 -5.62
CA MET A 102 4.20 4.04 -4.93
C MET A 102 4.86 5.32 -4.40
N ILE A 103 4.10 6.40 -4.34
CA ILE A 103 4.63 7.70 -3.92
C ILE A 103 4.44 7.84 -2.41
N PRO A 104 5.50 7.84 -1.59
CA PRO A 104 5.36 7.94 -0.15
C PRO A 104 4.82 9.32 0.26
N ALA A 105 4.17 9.42 1.41
CA ALA A 105 3.72 10.69 2.00
C ALA A 105 4.84 11.75 2.12
N THR A 106 6.09 11.29 2.23
CA THR A 106 7.30 12.12 2.33
C THR A 106 7.84 12.60 0.98
N ASP A 107 7.28 12.16 -0.15
CA ASP A 107 7.64 12.68 -1.47
C ASP A 107 7.33 14.18 -1.53
N LYS A 108 8.29 14.96 -2.03
CA LYS A 108 8.18 16.43 -2.11
C LYS A 108 6.98 16.88 -2.92
N ARG A 109 6.55 16.11 -3.94
CA ARG A 109 5.36 16.38 -4.73
C ARG A 109 4.11 16.26 -3.88
N VAL A 110 4.01 15.20 -3.08
CA VAL A 110 2.89 14.98 -2.14
C VAL A 110 2.85 16.08 -1.09
N GLN A 111 4.00 16.40 -0.48
CA GLN A 111 4.09 17.52 0.47
C GLN A 111 3.71 18.86 -0.19
N PHE A 112 4.13 19.07 -1.43
CA PHE A 112 3.85 20.30 -2.16
C PHE A 112 2.36 20.46 -2.42
N ILE A 113 1.61 19.42 -2.80
CA ILE A 113 0.16 19.53 -3.06
C ILE A 113 -0.67 19.72 -1.79
N GLY A 114 -0.12 19.42 -0.60
CA GLY A 114 -0.80 19.57 0.69
C GLY A 114 -0.83 18.29 1.53
N GLY A 115 -0.08 17.26 1.14
CA GLY A 115 -0.08 15.96 1.79
C GLY A 115 -1.03 14.96 1.13
N LEU A 116 -1.12 13.77 1.73
CA LEU A 116 -2.02 12.71 1.25
C LEU A 116 -3.50 13.07 1.38
N GLU A 117 -3.86 13.94 2.33
CA GLU A 117 -5.24 14.43 2.49
C GLU A 117 -5.73 15.16 1.25
N ALA A 118 -4.96 16.12 0.72
CA ALA A 118 -5.28 16.83 -0.51
C ALA A 118 -5.36 15.89 -1.74
N TYR A 119 -4.55 14.82 -1.74
CA TYR A 119 -4.59 13.80 -2.78
C TYR A 119 -5.85 12.92 -2.68
N GLU A 120 -6.29 12.56 -1.47
CA GLU A 120 -7.54 11.82 -1.24
C GLU A 120 -8.77 12.66 -1.58
N GLU A 121 -8.79 13.95 -1.23
CA GLU A 121 -9.86 14.88 -1.61
C GLU A 121 -10.00 15.01 -3.13
N ALA A 122 -8.90 14.88 -3.86
CA ALA A 122 -8.87 14.83 -5.32
C ALA A 122 -9.29 13.47 -5.91
N GLY A 123 -9.74 12.53 -5.08
CA GLY A 123 -10.19 11.19 -5.46
C GLY A 123 -9.08 10.13 -5.51
N GLY A 124 -7.89 10.44 -5.01
CA GLY A 124 -6.74 9.54 -5.02
C GLY A 124 -6.83 8.42 -3.99
N GLN A 125 -6.43 7.21 -4.38
CA GLN A 125 -6.35 6.08 -3.46
C GLN A 125 -5.04 6.09 -2.67
N VAL A 126 -5.14 5.98 -1.35
CA VAL A 126 -4.00 5.92 -0.44
C VAL A 126 -3.90 4.54 0.20
N GLN A 127 -2.74 3.91 0.01
CA GLN A 127 -2.39 2.69 0.71
C GLN A 127 -1.75 3.04 2.06
N ARG A 128 -2.39 2.64 3.16
CA ARG A 128 -1.86 2.81 4.53
C ARG A 128 -1.38 1.47 5.07
N GLU A 129 -0.18 1.44 5.62
CA GLU A 129 0.30 0.25 6.32
C GLU A 129 -0.45 0.10 7.64
N LEU A 130 -1.02 -1.09 7.88
CA LEU A 130 -1.91 -1.36 9.02
C LEU A 130 -1.20 -1.31 10.39
N PHE A 131 0.13 -1.27 10.40
CA PHE A 131 0.97 -1.35 11.61
C PHE A 131 1.94 -0.18 11.75
N ASP A 132 1.87 0.84 10.88
CA ASP A 132 2.76 2.00 11.02
C ASP A 132 2.08 3.13 11.81
N GLU A 133 2.61 3.41 13.00
CA GLU A 133 2.17 4.51 13.87
C GLU A 133 2.54 5.89 13.30
N ARG A 134 3.43 5.96 12.30
CA ARG A 134 3.89 7.23 11.69
C ARG A 134 2.98 7.76 10.59
N ASN A 135 1.86 7.08 10.32
CA ASN A 135 0.95 7.46 9.23
C ASN A 135 1.68 7.49 7.86
N ALA A 136 2.62 6.56 7.61
CA ALA A 136 3.26 6.41 6.31
C ALA A 136 2.26 5.78 5.34
N GLY A 137 1.50 6.63 4.67
CA GLY A 137 0.70 6.26 3.53
C GLY A 137 1.49 6.41 2.23
N TYR A 138 0.99 5.74 1.20
CA TYR A 138 1.50 5.86 -0.17
C TYR A 138 0.36 6.27 -1.10
N ALA A 139 0.58 7.31 -1.89
CA ALA A 139 -0.28 7.63 -3.02
C ALA A 139 -0.04 6.60 -4.13
N MET A 140 -1.14 6.04 -4.64
CA MET A 140 -1.11 4.94 -5.61
C MET A 140 -1.16 5.41 -7.07
N ASP A 141 -1.55 6.66 -7.34
CA ASP A 141 -1.68 7.21 -8.68
C ASP A 141 -0.67 8.34 -8.91
N VAL A 142 0.39 8.03 -9.66
CA VAL A 142 1.44 8.97 -10.04
C VAL A 142 0.90 10.10 -10.92
N ALA A 143 0.02 9.77 -11.88
CA ALA A 143 -0.52 10.75 -12.82
C ALA A 143 -1.42 11.77 -12.11
N LEU A 144 -2.18 11.31 -11.11
CA LEU A 144 -2.96 12.20 -10.25
C LEU A 144 -2.05 13.14 -9.43
N VAL A 145 -0.98 12.62 -8.83
CA VAL A 145 -0.01 13.46 -8.11
C VAL A 145 0.61 14.50 -9.06
N GLU A 146 1.02 14.12 -10.27
CA GLU A 146 1.60 15.04 -11.25
C GLU A 146 0.61 16.11 -11.70
N ARG A 147 -0.66 15.74 -11.93
CA ARG A 147 -1.72 16.69 -12.27
C ARG A 147 -1.95 17.73 -11.17
N LEU A 148 -2.05 17.29 -9.91
CA LEU A 148 -2.25 18.20 -8.76
C LEU A 148 -1.05 19.13 -8.55
N VAL A 149 0.17 18.64 -8.78
CA VAL A 149 1.38 19.48 -8.75
C VAL A 149 1.30 20.56 -9.84
N ALA A 150 0.94 20.18 -11.07
CA ALA A 150 0.81 21.10 -12.18
C ALA A 150 -0.26 22.18 -11.93
N GLU A 151 -1.43 21.79 -11.43
CA GLU A 151 -2.53 22.71 -11.09
C GLU A 151 -2.11 23.72 -10.01
N LYS A 152 -1.40 23.25 -8.96
CA LYS A 152 -0.90 24.11 -7.89
C LYS A 152 0.20 25.06 -8.35
N LEU A 153 1.11 24.58 -9.21
CA LEU A 153 2.13 25.42 -9.83
C LEU A 153 1.52 26.51 -10.72
N GLU A 154 0.49 26.18 -11.51
CA GLU A 154 -0.16 27.15 -12.38
C GLU A 154 -0.92 28.22 -11.57
N THR A 155 -1.55 27.82 -10.47
CA THR A 155 -2.17 28.77 -9.53
C THR A 155 -1.14 29.76 -8.96
N ALA A 156 0.03 29.26 -8.54
CA ALA A 156 1.11 30.11 -8.05
C ALA A 156 1.67 31.03 -9.17
N ALA A 157 1.86 30.49 -10.37
CA ALA A 157 2.33 31.25 -11.52
C ALA A 157 1.35 32.37 -11.92
N ALA A 158 0.04 32.13 -11.85
CA ALA A 158 -0.99 33.13 -12.12
C ALA A 158 -0.91 34.32 -11.14
N THR A 159 -0.67 34.05 -9.84
CA THR A 159 -0.44 35.10 -8.83
C THR A 159 0.76 35.96 -9.19
N VAL A 160 1.90 35.33 -9.54
CA VAL A 160 3.11 36.05 -9.93
C VAL A 160 2.88 36.85 -11.22
N ARG A 161 2.17 36.31 -12.22
CA ARG A 161 1.85 37.09 -13.44
C ARG A 161 0.99 38.31 -13.13
N ALA A 162 0.07 38.22 -12.17
CA ALA A 162 -0.77 39.34 -11.76
C ALA A 162 0.02 40.49 -11.10
N GLU A 163 1.20 40.21 -10.54
CA GLU A 163 2.11 41.22 -10.00
C GLU A 163 2.89 41.99 -11.09
N GLY A 164 2.68 41.67 -12.38
CA GLY A 164 3.25 42.42 -13.51
C GLY A 164 4.62 41.94 -13.99
N TRP A 165 5.03 40.73 -13.61
CA TRP A 165 6.29 40.15 -14.07
C TRP A 165 6.27 39.88 -15.58
N LYS A 166 7.34 40.28 -16.27
CA LYS A 166 7.48 40.14 -17.74
C LYS A 166 7.57 38.70 -18.24
N TRP A 167 8.00 37.77 -17.39
CA TRP A 167 8.14 36.36 -17.75
C TRP A 167 7.97 35.48 -16.51
N VAL A 168 7.17 34.43 -16.63
CA VAL A 168 6.89 33.45 -15.58
C VAL A 168 6.85 32.06 -16.22
N GLU A 169 7.75 31.19 -15.78
CA GLU A 169 7.80 29.76 -16.15
C GLU A 169 7.64 28.90 -14.89
N SER A 170 6.81 27.87 -14.99
CA SER A 170 6.61 26.86 -13.95
C SER A 170 6.95 25.49 -14.51
N SER A 171 7.73 24.70 -13.76
CA SER A 171 8.15 23.36 -14.16
C SER A 171 8.12 22.43 -12.96
N ALA A 172 7.46 21.28 -13.10
CA ALA A 172 7.45 20.20 -12.11
C ALA A 172 8.63 19.22 -12.27
N THR A 173 9.54 19.46 -13.22
CA THR A 173 10.48 18.46 -13.70
C THR A 173 11.57 18.13 -12.68
N ALA A 174 11.58 16.89 -12.20
CA ALA A 174 12.75 16.26 -11.60
C ALA A 174 13.62 15.62 -12.70
N LEU A 175 14.43 16.42 -13.40
CA LEU A 175 15.50 15.91 -14.26
C LEU A 175 16.71 16.86 -14.19
N ARG A 176 17.65 16.54 -13.30
CA ARG A 176 19.03 16.98 -13.44
C ARG A 176 19.65 16.17 -14.58
N VAL A 177 19.76 16.78 -15.75
CA VAL A 177 20.90 16.56 -16.66
C VAL A 177 21.32 17.92 -17.18
N ILE A 178 22.29 18.52 -16.49
CA ILE A 178 23.12 19.56 -17.09
C ILE A 178 24.07 18.81 -18.01
N MET A 179 23.87 18.91 -19.32
CA MET A 179 24.91 18.59 -20.29
C MET A 179 25.31 19.91 -20.96
N ARG A 180 26.55 20.32 -20.72
CA ARG A 180 27.21 21.46 -21.35
C ARG A 180 28.12 20.95 -22.45
#